data_AF-A0A150P7L6-F1
#
_entry.id   AF-A0A150P7L6-F1
#
_cell.length_a   1.000
_cell.length_b   1.000
_cell.length_c   1.000
_cell.angle_alpha   90.00
_cell.angle_beta   90.00
_cell.angle_gamma   90.00
#
_symmetry.space_group_name_H-M   'P 1'
#
loop_
_entity.id
_entity.type
_entity.pdbx_description
1 polymer ?
#
loop_
_entity_poly.entity_id
_entity_poly.type
_entity_poly.pdbx_seq_one_letter_code
_entity_poly.pdbx_strand_id
1 'polypeptide(L)'
;GATVPAPRRITAGNAIQSVRSAGPDAVEITLTTAEFFDLRATNLELTVGGERSTQARHPNGDLHTVQFVLPRAAFDRLAAQEPVRVDYGPGSSVVWDFGHLDKKALAP
;
A
#
# COMPACT_ATOMS: atom_id res chain seq x y z
N GLY A 1 -10.66 -16.37 26.05
CA GLY A 1 -10.68 -15.57 24.82
C GLY A 1 -9.44 -15.92 24.03
N ALA A 2 -9.56 -16.28 22.76
CA ALA A 2 -8.39 -16.60 21.95
C ALA A 2 -7.65 -15.30 21.62
N THR A 3 -6.39 -15.19 22.03
CA THR A 3 -5.48 -14.15 21.57
C THR A 3 -5.26 -14.38 20.08
N VAL A 4 -5.78 -13.49 19.23
CA VAL A 4 -5.44 -13.53 17.80
C VAL A 4 -3.93 -13.30 17.70
N PRO A 5 -3.16 -14.24 17.11
CA PRO A 5 -1.73 -14.06 16.97
C PRO A 5 -1.44 -12.79 16.15
N ALA A 6 -0.40 -12.06 16.55
CA ALA A 6 0.01 -10.86 15.84
C ALA A 6 0.31 -11.19 14.36
N PRO A 7 -0.05 -10.31 13.42
CA PRO A 7 0.21 -10.56 12.01
C PRO A 7 1.72 -10.64 11.75
N ARG A 8 2.10 -11.55 10.85
CA ARG A 8 3.46 -11.63 10.35
C ARG A 8 3.77 -10.36 9.56
N ARG A 9 4.80 -9.63 9.98
CA ARG A 9 5.27 -8.43 9.29
C ARG A 9 6.33 -8.79 8.25
N ILE A 10 6.08 -8.44 7.00
CA ILE A 10 7.00 -8.56 5.88
C ILE A 10 7.63 -7.19 5.64
N THR A 11 8.95 -7.11 5.65
CA THR A 11 9.70 -5.88 5.33
C THR A 11 10.79 -6.12 4.28
N ALA A 12 11.19 -7.38 4.07
CA ALA A 12 12.30 -7.73 3.20
C ALA A 12 11.92 -7.54 1.73
N GLY A 13 12.68 -6.73 1.01
CA GLY A 13 12.46 -6.47 -0.42
C GLY A 13 11.25 -5.60 -0.72
N ASN A 14 10.61 -4.99 0.29
CA ASN A 14 9.53 -4.04 0.10
C ASN A 14 10.07 -2.66 -0.28
N ALA A 15 9.50 -2.05 -1.31
CA ALA A 15 9.84 -0.69 -1.72
C ALA A 15 8.63 0.07 -2.27
N ILE A 16 8.61 1.37 -2.00
CA ILE A 16 7.74 2.32 -2.71
C ILE A 16 8.45 2.64 -4.02
N GLN A 17 8.00 2.02 -5.11
CA GLN A 17 8.65 2.17 -6.42
C GLN A 17 8.36 3.53 -7.05
N SER A 18 7.10 3.99 -7.00
CA SER A 18 6.75 5.31 -7.53
C SER A 18 5.51 5.90 -6.86
N VAL A 19 5.44 7.23 -6.87
CA VAL A 19 4.29 8.03 -6.44
C VAL A 19 4.04 9.03 -7.56
N ARG A 20 2.89 8.96 -8.22
CA ARG A 20 2.61 9.76 -9.42
C ARG A 20 1.22 10.33 -9.40
N SER A 21 1.03 11.49 -10.00
CA SER A 21 -0.31 12.01 -10.25
C SER A 21 -1.00 11.16 -11.32
N ALA A 22 -2.24 10.75 -11.05
CA ALA A 22 -3.06 9.92 -11.94
C ALA A 22 -4.28 10.72 -12.42
N GLY A 23 -4.02 11.87 -13.04
CA GLY A 23 -5.04 12.88 -13.34
C GLY A 23 -5.16 13.95 -12.23
N PRO A 24 -6.16 14.83 -12.31
CA PRO A 24 -6.28 15.99 -11.41
C PRO A 24 -6.61 15.58 -9.96
N ASP A 25 -7.35 14.49 -9.77
CA ASP A 25 -7.97 14.14 -8.49
C ASP A 25 -7.44 12.84 -7.87
N ALA A 26 -6.36 12.27 -8.40
CA ALA A 26 -5.84 10.99 -7.95
C ALA A 26 -4.30 10.94 -7.89
N VAL A 27 -3.78 10.15 -6.97
CA VAL A 27 -2.37 9.78 -6.86
C VAL A 27 -2.28 8.26 -6.93
N GLU A 28 -1.44 7.76 -7.83
CA GLU A 28 -1.08 6.36 -7.92
C GLU A 28 0.21 6.12 -7.11
N ILE A 29 0.17 5.09 -6.25
CA ILE A 29 1.34 4.60 -5.51
C ILE A 29 1.63 3.19 -6.01
N THR A 30 2.81 2.98 -6.56
CA THR A 30 3.29 1.65 -6.98
C THR A 30 4.22 1.10 -5.92
N LEU A 31 3.92 -0.11 -5.45
CA LEU A 31 4.65 -0.82 -4.41
C LEU A 31 5.20 -2.13 -4.98
N THR A 32 6.44 -2.48 -4.62
CA THR A 32 7.08 -3.74 -5.01
C THR A 32 7.55 -4.51 -3.79
N THR A 33 7.48 -5.83 -3.85
CA THR A 33 7.88 -6.72 -2.75
C THR A 33 8.53 -8.00 -3.25
N ALA A 34 9.48 -8.54 -2.49
CA ALA A 34 10.03 -9.88 -2.75
C ALA A 34 9.01 -10.99 -2.45
N GLU A 35 8.00 -10.73 -1.62
CA GLU A 35 6.99 -11.71 -1.24
C GLU A 35 5.63 -11.39 -1.85
N PHE A 36 5.16 -12.27 -2.73
CA PHE A 36 3.98 -12.02 -3.55
C PHE A 36 2.71 -11.77 -2.73
N PHE A 37 1.83 -10.93 -3.27
CA PHE A 37 0.46 -10.77 -2.79
C PHE A 37 -0.39 -11.96 -3.28
N ASP A 38 -0.86 -12.81 -2.37
CA ASP A 38 -1.72 -13.95 -2.71
C ASP A 38 -3.03 -13.50 -3.38
N LEU A 39 -3.25 -13.96 -4.62
CA LEU A 39 -4.47 -13.73 -5.42
C LEU A 39 -5.75 -14.22 -4.75
N ARG A 40 -5.66 -15.20 -3.84
CA ARG A 40 -6.81 -15.73 -3.11
C ARG A 40 -7.36 -14.70 -2.12
N ALA A 41 -6.54 -13.75 -1.71
CA ALA A 41 -6.94 -12.66 -0.86
C ALA A 41 -7.33 -11.47 -1.75
N THR A 42 -8.61 -11.47 -2.13
CA THR A 42 -9.20 -10.50 -3.06
C THR A 42 -9.26 -9.05 -2.55
N ASN A 43 -8.86 -8.79 -1.31
CA ASN A 43 -9.01 -7.50 -0.66
C ASN A 43 -7.66 -6.96 -0.17
N LEU A 44 -6.81 -6.51 -1.09
CA LEU A 44 -5.64 -5.74 -0.69
C LEU A 44 -6.06 -4.34 -0.24
N GLU A 45 -5.65 -3.96 0.95
CA GLU A 45 -5.87 -2.63 1.52
C GLU A 45 -4.52 -1.95 1.73
N LEU A 46 -4.36 -0.77 1.12
CA LEU A 46 -3.29 0.16 1.42
C LEU A 46 -3.71 1.02 2.62
N THR A 47 -2.86 1.09 3.63
CA THR A 47 -2.91 2.11 4.68
C THR A 47 -1.71 3.03 4.56
N VAL A 48 -1.96 4.34 4.46
CA VAL A 48 -0.92 5.38 4.56
C VAL A 48 -1.30 6.35 5.66
N GLY A 49 -0.60 6.28 6.80
CA GLY A 49 -0.96 7.06 7.98
C GLY A 49 -2.41 6.79 8.40
N GLY A 50 -3.27 7.81 8.33
CA GLY A 50 -4.71 7.72 8.63
C GLY A 50 -5.61 7.42 7.43
N GLU A 51 -5.08 7.38 6.20
CA GLU A 51 -5.87 7.17 4.98
C GLU A 51 -5.78 5.71 4.51
N ARG A 52 -6.85 5.23 3.86
CA ARG A 52 -6.95 3.86 3.34
C ARG A 52 -7.42 3.84 1.90
N SER A 53 -6.96 2.84 1.14
CA SER A 53 -7.47 2.53 -0.18
C SER A 53 -7.54 1.04 -0.44
N THR A 54 -8.66 0.59 -0.98
CA THR A 54 -8.85 -0.77 -1.50
C THR A 54 -8.79 -0.82 -3.03
N GLN A 55 -8.48 0.31 -3.69
CA GLN A 55 -8.37 0.39 -5.14
C GLN A 55 -6.98 -0.12 -5.57
N ALA A 56 -6.83 -1.44 -5.58
CA ALA A 56 -5.60 -2.13 -5.93
C ALA A 56 -5.64 -2.71 -7.36
N ARG A 57 -4.50 -2.69 -8.06
CA ARG A 57 -4.32 -3.38 -9.35
C ARG A 57 -2.93 -4.02 -9.41
N HIS A 58 -2.88 -5.26 -9.90
CA HIS A 58 -1.63 -5.92 -10.28
C HIS A 58 -1.32 -5.64 -11.76
N PRO A 59 -0.32 -4.79 -12.07
CA PRO A 59 0.04 -4.52 -13.46
C PRO A 59 0.51 -5.81 -14.14
N ASN A 60 -0.05 -6.13 -15.32
CA ASN A 60 0.25 -7.35 -16.07
C ASN A 60 0.05 -8.67 -15.29
N GLY A 61 -0.70 -8.65 -14.18
CA GLY A 61 -0.86 -9.80 -13.30
C GLY A 61 0.37 -10.12 -12.43
N ASP A 62 1.35 -9.21 -12.35
CA ASP A 62 2.50 -9.37 -11.46
C ASP A 62 2.08 -9.25 -9.99
N LEU A 63 2.27 -10.34 -9.24
CA LEU A 63 1.91 -10.42 -7.82
C LEU A 63 3.00 -9.87 -6.90
N HIS A 64 4.14 -9.47 -7.43
CA HIS A 64 5.17 -8.76 -6.67
C HIS A 64 5.01 -7.25 -6.73
N THR A 65 4.13 -6.77 -7.60
CA THR A 65 3.86 -5.35 -7.82
C THR A 65 2.38 -5.07 -7.61
N VAL A 66 2.06 -4.02 -6.87
CA VAL A 66 0.69 -3.55 -6.73
C VAL A 66 0.64 -2.04 -6.88
N GLN A 67 -0.37 -1.58 -7.60
CA GLN A 67 -0.68 -0.17 -7.75
C GLN A 67 -1.93 0.14 -6.94
N PHE A 68 -1.84 1.13 -6.08
CA PHE A 68 -2.98 1.67 -5.35
C PHE A 68 -3.29 3.08 -5.82
N VAL A 69 -4.58 3.40 -5.86
CA VAL A 69 -5.05 4.77 -6.14
C VAL A 69 -5.56 5.39 -4.85
N LEU A 70 -5.07 6.58 -4.53
CA LEU A 70 -5.59 7.44 -3.47
C LEU A 70 -6.22 8.70 -4.08
N PRO A 71 -7.35 9.19 -3.55
CA PRO A 71 -7.84 10.52 -3.90
C PRO A 71 -6.77 11.57 -3.59
N ARG A 72 -6.59 12.54 -4.49
CA ARG A 72 -5.58 13.60 -4.32
C ARG A 72 -5.77 14.36 -3.02
N ALA A 73 -7.02 14.69 -2.68
CA ALA A 73 -7.36 15.35 -1.42
C ALA A 73 -6.98 14.52 -0.18
N ALA A 74 -7.01 13.18 -0.26
CA ALA A 74 -6.55 12.32 0.84
C ALA A 74 -5.02 12.35 0.94
N PHE A 75 -4.32 12.24 -0.19
CA PHE A 75 -2.87 12.37 -0.24
C PHE A 75 -2.37 13.71 0.30
N ASP A 76 -3.05 14.80 -0.04
CA ASP A 76 -2.68 16.14 0.39
C ASP A 76 -2.81 16.32 1.92
N ARG A 77 -3.72 15.60 2.58
CA ARG A 77 -3.86 15.58 4.05
C ARG A 77 -2.78 14.78 4.79
N LEU A 78 -2.09 13.86 4.11
CA LEU A 78 -1.04 13.04 4.71
C LEU A 78 0.12 13.92 5.20
N ALA A 79 0.75 13.53 6.31
CA ALA A 79 2.04 14.08 6.68
C ALA A 79 3.13 13.66 5.68
N ALA A 80 4.28 14.33 5.73
CA ALA A 80 5.36 14.14 4.74
C ALA A 80 6.07 12.77 4.82
N GLN A 81 5.88 12.00 5.89
CA GLN A 81 6.59 10.74 6.18
C GLN A 81 5.63 9.72 6.81
N GLU A 82 4.43 9.58 6.26
CA GLU A 82 3.45 8.63 6.79
C GLU A 82 3.87 7.18 6.52
N PRO A 83 3.67 6.24 7.48
CA PRO A 83 3.99 4.85 7.27
C PRO A 83 3.07 4.24 6.20
N VAL A 84 3.64 3.39 5.34
CA VAL A 84 2.94 2.72 4.24
C VAL A 84 2.86 1.24 4.53
N ARG A 85 1.64 0.71 4.59
CA ARG A 85 1.38 -0.70 4.83
C ARG A 85 0.35 -1.24 3.87
N VAL A 86 0.49 -2.51 3.53
CA VAL A 86 -0.51 -3.28 2.80
C VAL A 86 -0.87 -4.51 3.60
N ASP A 87 -2.15 -4.83 3.67
CA ASP A 87 -2.65 -6.06 4.27
C ASP A 87 -3.95 -6.51 3.59
N TYR A 88 -4.56 -7.58 4.11
CA TYR A 88 -5.81 -8.12 3.59
C TYR A 88 -7.07 -7.58 4.29
N GLY A 89 -6.94 -6.45 4.97
CA GLY A 89 -7.99 -5.83 5.76
C GLY A 89 -8.09 -6.39 7.19
N PRO A 90 -9.22 -6.11 7.87
CA PRO A 90 -9.42 -6.48 9.27
C PRO A 90 -9.18 -7.98 9.53
N GLY A 91 -8.31 -8.27 10.49
CA GLY A 91 -7.97 -9.66 10.85
C GLY A 91 -6.91 -10.31 9.95
N SER A 92 -6.28 -9.55 9.04
CA SER A 92 -5.17 -10.05 8.24
C SER A 92 -4.10 -10.66 9.14
N SER A 93 -3.61 -11.85 8.77
CA SER A 93 -2.50 -12.54 9.43
C SER A 93 -1.13 -12.09 8.92
N VAL A 94 -1.11 -11.17 7.95
CA VAL A 94 0.10 -10.67 7.29
C VAL A 94 -0.01 -9.18 7.02
N VAL A 95 1.10 -8.47 7.16
CA VAL A 95 1.23 -7.05 6.84
C VAL A 95 2.55 -6.84 6.10
N TRP A 96 2.49 -6.30 4.90
CA TRP A 96 3.66 -5.76 4.20
C TRP A 96 3.90 -4.32 4.67
N ASP A 97 5.06 -4.06 5.26
CA ASP A 97 5.48 -2.71 5.66
C ASP A 97 6.51 -2.19 4.65
N PHE A 98 6.22 -1.04 4.04
CA PHE A 98 7.02 -0.41 2.99
C PHE A 98 7.84 0.78 3.51
N GLY A 99 7.86 0.99 4.83
CA GLY A 99 8.50 2.15 5.44
C GLY A 99 7.61 3.37 5.35
N HIS A 100 8.15 4.50 4.90
CA HIS A 100 7.47 5.79 4.93
C HIS A 100 7.35 6.41 3.54
N LEU A 101 6.17 6.97 3.26
CA LEU A 101 5.91 7.74 2.05
C LEU A 101 6.56 9.12 2.15
N ASP A 102 7.48 9.44 1.24
CA ASP A 102 7.94 10.81 1.04
C ASP A 102 7.04 11.54 0.04
N LYS A 103 6.29 12.55 0.50
CA LYS A 103 5.43 13.36 -0.38
C LYS A 103 6.21 14.12 -1.44
N LYS A 104 7.51 14.37 -1.26
CA LYS A 104 8.38 14.98 -2.28
C LYS A 104 8.66 14.04 -3.46
N ALA A 105 8.41 12.74 -3.30
CA ALA A 105 8.53 11.76 -4.37
C ALA A 105 7.37 11.82 -5.37
N LEU A 106 6.32 12.61 -5.10
CA LEU A 106 5.20 12.79 -6.01
C LEU A 106 5.68 13.45 -7.32
N ALA A 107 5.73 12.64 -8.37
CA ALA A 107 5.96 13.12 -9.72
C ALA A 107 4.66 13.61 -10.37
N PRO A 108 4.75 14.55 -11.33
CA PRO A 108 3.61 14.94 -12.16
C PRO A 108 3.06 13.77 -12.98
#